data_AF-A0A0C9Z5W9-F1
#
_entry.id   AF-A0A0C9Z5W9-F1
#
_cell.length_a   1.000
_cell.length_b   1.000
_cell.length_c   1.000
_cell.angle_alpha   90.00
_cell.angle_beta   90.00
_cell.angle_gamma   90.00
#
_symmetry.space_group_name_H-M   'P 1'
#
loop_
_entity.id
_entity.type
_entity.pdbx_description
1 polymer ?
#
loop_
_entity_poly.entity_id
_entity_poly.type
_entity_poly.pdbx_seq_one_letter_code
_entity_poly.pdbx_strand_id
1 'polypeptide(L)' 'RWTEEVELLMEEMGRVIRFLHWDAQRWDEHRSRLTGENPVHIEGLHAYAARQAHIRCRLAAHFDALWAPYLMPTL' A
#
# COMPACT_ATOMS: atom_id res chain seq x y z
N ARG A 1 25.99 2.68 17.55
CA ARG A 1 25.96 1.96 16.25
C ARG A 1 24.69 1.13 16.10
N TRP A 2 24.40 0.16 16.97
CA TRP A 2 23.16 -0.64 16.89
C TRP A 2 21.86 0.16 17.10
N THR A 3 21.88 1.21 17.92
CA THR A 3 20.69 2.05 18.17
C THR A 3 20.21 2.75 16.89
N GLU A 4 21.13 3.30 16.10
CA GLU A 4 20.81 3.97 14.83
C GLU A 4 20.21 2.98 13.82
N GLU A 5 20.70 1.74 13.77
CA GLU A 5 20.16 0.71 12.87
C GLU A 5 18.73 0.30 13.25
N VAL A 6 18.40 0.28 14.55
CA VAL A 6 17.03 0.01 15.03
C VAL A 6 16.09 1.17 14.68
N GLU A 7 16.53 2.42 14.87
CA GLU A 7 15.75 3.61 14.52
C GLU A 7 15.46 3.68 13.02
N LEU A 8 16.47 3.43 12.18
CA LEU A 8 16.31 3.36 10.73
C LEU A 8 15.34 2.25 10.32
N LEU A 9 15.39 1.08 10.97
CA LEU A 9 14.46 -0.01 10.68
C LEU A 9 13.01 0.39 10.98
N MET A 10 12.76 1.07 12.11
CA MET A 10 11.42 1.57 12.47
C MET A 10 10.94 2.63 11.46
N GLU A 11 11.84 3.48 10.96
CA GLU A 11 11.50 4.45 9.93
C GLU A 11 11.11 3.76 8.61
N GLU A 12 11.88 2.77 8.19
CA GLU A 12 11.63 1.99 6.98
C GLU A 12 10.31 1.20 7.06
N MET A 13 9.98 0.63 8.23
CA MET A 13 8.65 0.06 8.49
C MET A 13 7.54 1.08 8.22
N GLY A 14 7.65 2.29 8.77
CA GLY A 14 6.69 3.36 8.52
C GLY A 14 6.63 3.79 7.04
N ARG A 15 7.77 3.82 6.35
CA ARG A 15 7.85 4.14 4.91
C ARG A 15 7.16 3.10 4.06
N VAL A 16 7.30 1.81 4.36
CA VAL A 16 6.63 0.72 3.66
C VAL A 16 5.10 0.85 3.75
N ILE A 17 4.56 1.13 4.95
CA ILE A 17 3.11 1.34 5.12
C ILE A 17 2.62 2.53 4.29
N ARG A 18 3.31 3.68 4.36
CA ARG A 18 2.96 4.87 3.58
C ARG A 18 3.04 4.61 2.07
N PHE A 19 4.06 3.90 1.62
CA PHE A 19 4.22 3.52 0.23
C PHE A 19 3.06 2.64 -0.26
N LEU A 20 2.63 1.64 0.53
CA LEU A 20 1.52 0.77 0.16
C LEU A 20 0.20 1.54 0.03
N HIS A 21 -0.07 2.50 0.91
CA HIS A 21 -1.24 3.38 0.78
C HIS A 21 -1.17 4.26 -0.47
N TRP A 22 -0.03 4.89 -0.72
CA TRP A 22 0.19 5.69 -1.91
C TRP A 22 0.02 4.86 -3.20
N ASP A 23 0.60 3.66 -3.25
CA ASP A 23 0.49 2.79 -4.43
C ASP A 23 -0.95 2.28 -4.61
N ALA A 24 -1.70 2.04 -3.53
CA ALA A 24 -3.12 1.70 -3.61
C ALA A 24 -3.94 2.84 -4.26
N GLN A 25 -3.73 4.08 -3.82
CA GLN A 25 -4.37 5.26 -4.42
C GLN A 25 -4.01 5.42 -5.90
N ARG A 26 -2.75 5.15 -6.25
CA ARG A 26 -2.28 5.20 -7.64
C ARG A 26 -3.04 4.20 -8.54
N TRP A 27 -3.40 3.01 -8.03
CA TRP A 27 -4.25 2.07 -8.78
C TRP A 27 -5.67 2.58 -8.98
N ASP A 28 -6.25 3.25 -7.99
CA ASP A 28 -7.58 3.89 -8.12
C ASP A 28 -7.56 5.05 -9.12
N GLU A 29 -6.51 5.87 -9.11
CA GLU A 29 -6.30 6.92 -10.11
C GLU A 29 -6.05 6.35 -11.51
N HIS A 30 -5.31 5.24 -11.62
CA HIS A 30 -5.08 4.60 -12.91
C HIS A 30 -6.38 4.03 -13.48
N ARG A 31 -7.22 3.43 -12.61
CA ARG A 31 -8.57 2.96 -12.97
C ARG A 31 -9.44 4.06 -13.55
N SER A 32 -9.42 5.27 -12.99
CA SER A 32 -10.26 6.37 -13.51
C SER A 32 -9.79 6.93 -14.85
N ARG A 33 -8.53 6.69 -15.23
CA ARG A 33 -7.93 7.15 -16.50
C ARG A 33 -7.99 6.09 -17.61
N LEU A 34 -8.35 4.86 -17.29
CA LEU A 34 -8.47 3.77 -18.25
C LEU A 34 -9.68 4.01 -19.17
N THR A 35 -9.40 4.27 -20.44
CA THR A 35 -10.40 4.43 -21.50
C THR A 35 -10.00 3.53 -22.67
N GLY A 36 -10.98 3.00 -23.40
CA GLY A 36 -10.73 2.11 -24.52
C GLY A 36 -11.99 1.73 -25.27
N GLU A 37 -11.81 1.19 -26.47
CA GLU A 37 -12.88 0.97 -27.44
C GLU A 37 -13.73 -0.28 -27.15
N ASN A 38 -13.17 -1.25 -26.41
CA ASN A 38 -13.85 -2.51 -26.06
C ASN A 38 -14.32 -2.49 -24.58
N PRO A 39 -15.64 -2.43 -24.32
CA PRO A 39 -16.18 -2.38 -22.95
C PRO A 39 -15.79 -3.56 -22.07
N VAL A 40 -15.71 -4.77 -22.61
CA VAL A 40 -15.36 -6.00 -21.85
C VAL A 40 -13.90 -5.95 -21.41
N HIS A 41 -13.02 -5.45 -22.28
CA HIS A 41 -11.61 -5.28 -21.93
C HIS A 41 -11.44 -4.24 -20.82
N ILE A 42 -12.19 -3.14 -20.89
CA ILE A 42 -12.18 -2.09 -19.88
C ILE A 42 -12.69 -2.60 -18.54
N GLU A 43 -13.80 -3.34 -18.51
CA GLU A 43 -14.30 -3.95 -17.27
C GLU A 43 -13.23 -4.83 -16.59
N GLY A 44 -12.54 -5.68 -17.37
CA GLY A 44 -11.45 -6.50 -16.87
C GLY A 44 -10.29 -5.70 -16.27
N LEU A 45 -9.89 -4.60 -16.93
CA LEU A 45 -8.84 -3.69 -16.42
C LEU A 45 -9.29 -2.97 -15.14
N HIS A 46 -10.55 -2.54 -15.06
CA HIS A 46 -11.11 -1.92 -13.85
C HIS A 46 -11.14 -2.90 -12.68
N ALA A 47 -11.59 -4.13 -12.91
CA ALA A 47 -11.60 -5.19 -11.90
C ALA A 47 -10.18 -5.53 -11.43
N TYR A 48 -9.23 -5.59 -12.35
CA TYR A 48 -7.83 -5.82 -12.02
C TYR A 48 -7.24 -4.68 -11.18
N ALA A 49 -7.42 -3.43 -11.59
CA ALA A 49 -6.94 -2.27 -10.85
C ALA A 49 -7.53 -2.20 -9.44
N ALA A 50 -8.85 -2.46 -9.29
CA ALA A 50 -9.51 -2.52 -7.99
C ALA A 50 -8.92 -3.63 -7.09
N ARG A 51 -8.62 -4.81 -7.67
CA ARG A 51 -7.95 -5.89 -6.95
C ARG A 51 -6.53 -5.49 -6.50
N GLN A 52 -5.78 -4.79 -7.35
CA GLN A 52 -4.43 -4.32 -7.01
C GLN A 52 -4.43 -3.32 -5.86
N ALA A 53 -5.37 -2.36 -5.87
CA ALA A 53 -5.57 -1.43 -4.76
C ALA A 53 -5.94 -2.18 -3.45
N HIS A 54 -6.90 -3.11 -3.53
CA HIS A 54 -7.34 -3.89 -2.38
C HIS A 54 -6.20 -4.70 -1.73
N ILE A 55 -5.37 -5.37 -2.54
CA ILE A 55 -4.23 -6.16 -2.04
C ILE A 55 -3.26 -5.27 -1.26
N ARG A 56 -2.96 -4.07 -1.75
CA ARG A 56 -2.04 -3.13 -1.10
C ARG A 56 -2.60 -2.60 0.21
N CYS A 57 -3.89 -2.24 0.24
CA CYS A 57 -4.56 -1.86 1.48
C CYS A 57 -4.50 -2.99 2.53
N ARG A 58 -4.69 -4.25 2.10
CA ARG A 58 -4.56 -5.41 3.00
C ARG A 58 -3.13 -5.62 3.49
N LEU A 59 -2.13 -5.44 2.64
CA LEU A 59 -0.72 -5.52 3.04
C LEU A 59 -0.37 -4.40 4.03
N ALA A 60 -0.83 -3.17 3.77
CA ALA A 60 -0.61 -2.04 4.67
C ALA A 60 -1.22 -2.31 6.04
N ALA A 61 -2.48 -2.74 6.11
CA ALA A 61 -3.14 -3.09 7.36
C ALA A 61 -2.47 -4.26 8.10
N HIS A 62 -1.99 -5.26 7.35
CA HIS A 62 -1.25 -6.38 7.94
C HIS A 62 0.07 -5.93 8.57
N PHE A 63 0.86 -5.13 7.86
CA PHE A 63 2.13 -4.62 8.37
C PHE A 63 1.95 -3.60 9.50
N ASP A 64 0.93 -2.75 9.43
CA ASP A 64 0.57 -1.85 10.52
C ASP A 64 0.27 -2.63 11.81
N ALA A 65 -0.56 -3.68 11.73
CA ALA A 65 -0.83 -4.55 12.88
C ALA A 65 0.42 -5.34 13.35
N LEU A 66 1.23 -5.83 12.42
CA LEU A 66 2.46 -6.58 12.73
C LEU A 66 3.52 -5.70 13.39
N TRP A 67 3.60 -4.42 13.02
CA TRP A 67 4.65 -3.51 13.46
C TRP A 67 4.20 -2.51 14.53
N ALA A 68 2.92 -2.50 14.89
CA ALA A 68 2.37 -1.63 15.93
C ALA A 68 3.22 -1.56 17.23
N PRO A 69 3.75 -2.68 17.77
CA PRO A 69 4.60 -2.62 18.97
C PRO A 69 5.91 -1.85 18.80
N TYR A 70 6.41 -1.73 17.57
CA TYR A 70 7.66 -1.05 17.24
C TYR A 70 7.45 0.38 16.76
N LEU A 71 6.29 0.69 16.15
CA LEU A 71 6.00 2.01 15.60
C LEU A 71 5.39 2.97 16.63
N MET A 72 4.74 2.45 17.67
CA MET A 72 4.18 3.22 18.78
C MET A 72 4.59 2.55 20.10
N PRO A 73 5.81 2.78 20.60
CA PRO A 73 6.20 2.24 21.89
C PRO A 73 5.26 2.83 22.95
N THR A 74 4.47 1.98 23.62
CA THR A 74 3.79 2.38 24.86
C THR A 74 4.87 2.83 25.84
N LEU A 75 4.85 4.12 26.18
CA LEU A 75 5.67 4.75 27.21
C LEU A 75 5.45 4.10 28.58
#